data_AF-A0A7S4EGR4-F1
#
_entry.id   AF-A0A7S4EGR4-F1
#
_cell.length_a   1.000
_cell.length_b   1.000
_cell.length_c   1.000
_cell.angle_alpha   90.00
_cell.angle_beta   90.00
_cell.angle_gamma   90.00
#
_symmetry.space_group_name_H-M   'P 1'
#
loop_
_entity.id
_entity.type
_entity.pdbx_description
1 polymer ?
#
loop_
_entity_poly.entity_id
_entity_poly.type
_entity_poly.pdbx_seq_one_letter_code
_entity_poly.pdbx_strand_id
1 'polypeptide(L)'
;MKTVAVLKGLLTLLVVQKVSCQECAANGVCDSHKRCSIWKDEGECYRSLSYMKRVCPVSCRNIEKAPRRNECKDIHENCVTWVETDECETNSAVVKYCPLSCQKCKMKTAANNNGERMACKDGHQNCQGWADMGECDNNPVYMLENCRKACDVCEITVTSGIQNNTKTGVNDLVQASTKFGVVQSVAEGNHKQATLDTMQKMMDYLDSNEYTSLPSKIKKNCKNNNELCAFWAAIGECEKNISFMKVQCAPACQSCHLIDIDNRCPALPDAVPALKEGDLNKLFERIVESAPGNRTLTVNDRQELAKLEMPEYSVKVHSRPSDGPGTEINIESDKNLRPWVITFDNLLTDEECDALIQHGYDAGYKRSEDVGKRNFDGTHDSKKSKGRTSENAWCSTRNECRGKTVPKRVLDRLSSIMGIPFDNSEDLQILKYETGQCT
;
A
#
# COMPACT_ATOMS: atom_id res chain seq x y z
N MET A 1 -14.19 -11.32 -19.35
CA MET A 1 -12.93 -11.25 -18.56
C MET A 1 -12.64 -12.64 -18.02
N LYS A 2 -11.38 -13.09 -17.96
CA LYS A 2 -11.05 -14.42 -17.42
C LYS A 2 -10.15 -14.27 -16.21
N THR A 3 -10.63 -14.69 -15.05
CA THR A 3 -9.84 -14.76 -13.82
C THR A 3 -9.40 -16.20 -13.62
N VAL A 4 -8.11 -16.47 -13.39
CA VAL A 4 -7.57 -17.83 -13.19
C VAL A 4 -7.21 -18.03 -11.72
N ALA A 5 -7.70 -19.10 -11.10
CA ALA A 5 -7.21 -19.56 -9.80
C ALA A 5 -6.25 -20.75 -10.00
N VAL A 6 -5.03 -20.65 -9.46
CA VAL A 6 -4.02 -21.73 -9.48
C VAL A 6 -3.54 -21.98 -8.07
N LEU A 7 -3.44 -23.25 -7.65
CA LEU A 7 -2.94 -23.64 -6.33
C LEU A 7 -1.73 -24.56 -6.40
N LYS A 8 -0.61 -24.07 -5.87
CA LYS A 8 0.44 -24.85 -5.21
C LYS A 8 0.83 -24.11 -3.92
N GLY A 9 0.10 -24.38 -2.84
CA GLY A 9 0.41 -23.90 -1.47
C GLY A 9 -0.30 -22.63 -0.99
N LEU A 10 -0.77 -21.74 -1.88
CA LEU A 10 -1.56 -20.54 -1.57
C LEU A 10 -2.69 -20.40 -2.61
N LEU A 11 -3.89 -19.99 -2.19
CA LEU A 11 -5.01 -19.69 -3.10
C LEU A 11 -4.77 -18.33 -3.75
N THR A 12 -4.22 -18.33 -4.96
CA THR A 12 -3.96 -17.11 -5.73
C THR A 12 -5.06 -16.90 -6.76
N LEU A 13 -5.75 -15.75 -6.68
CA LEU A 13 -6.71 -15.33 -7.70
C LEU A 13 -6.06 -14.32 -8.65
N LEU A 14 -5.89 -14.69 -9.91
CA LEU A 14 -5.32 -13.82 -10.95
C LEU A 14 -6.44 -13.28 -11.83
N VAL A 15 -6.74 -11.99 -11.71
CA VAL A 15 -7.68 -11.30 -12.60
C VAL A 15 -6.93 -10.84 -13.85
N VAL A 16 -7.36 -11.28 -15.03
CA VAL A 16 -6.79 -10.85 -16.31
C VAL A 16 -7.86 -10.16 -17.15
N GLN A 17 -7.73 -8.84 -17.28
CA GLN A 17 -8.52 -8.04 -18.23
C GLN A 17 -7.72 -7.85 -19.51
N LYS A 18 -8.25 -8.36 -20.62
CA LYS A 18 -7.78 -8.01 -21.96
C LYS A 18 -8.55 -6.76 -22.39
N VAL A 19 -7.86 -5.62 -22.45
CA VAL A 19 -8.47 -4.37 -22.92
C VAL A 19 -8.57 -4.43 -24.45
N SER A 20 -9.78 -4.28 -25.00
CA SER A 20 -10.04 -4.29 -26.45
C SER A 20 -10.98 -3.13 -26.77
N CYS A 21 -10.53 -2.14 -27.55
CA CYS A 21 -11.33 -1.00 -28.00
C CYS A 21 -10.84 -0.52 -29.36
N GLN A 22 -11.73 0.08 -30.16
CA GLN A 22 -11.31 0.91 -31.27
C GLN A 22 -12.30 2.06 -31.49
N GLU A 23 -11.95 3.24 -30.96
CA GLU A 23 -12.13 4.51 -31.67
C GLU A 23 -10.73 4.98 -32.09
N CYS A 24 -10.52 5.19 -33.39
CA CYS A 24 -9.21 5.51 -33.95
C CYS A 24 -9.20 6.90 -34.59
N ALA A 25 -8.09 7.63 -34.37
CA ALA A 25 -7.75 8.78 -35.18
C ALA A 25 -7.31 8.34 -36.59
N ALA A 26 -7.40 9.27 -37.55
CA ALA A 26 -7.09 9.02 -38.96
C ALA A 26 -5.64 8.56 -39.23
N ASN A 27 -4.74 8.73 -38.26
CA ASN A 27 -3.34 8.27 -38.31
C ASN A 27 -3.14 6.86 -37.72
N GLY A 28 -4.22 6.15 -37.38
CA GLY A 28 -4.16 4.79 -36.83
C GLY A 28 -3.87 4.70 -35.33
N VAL A 29 -3.73 5.83 -34.62
CA VAL A 29 -3.66 5.86 -33.15
C VAL A 29 -5.08 5.69 -32.61
N CYS A 30 -5.29 4.74 -31.70
CA CYS A 30 -6.62 4.44 -31.18
C CYS A 30 -6.68 4.55 -29.66
N ASP A 31 -7.82 4.97 -29.15
CA ASP A 31 -8.14 4.80 -27.74
C ASP A 31 -8.32 3.32 -27.44
N SER A 32 -7.64 2.87 -26.39
CA SER A 32 -7.66 1.48 -25.96
C SER A 32 -8.78 1.18 -24.97
N HIS A 33 -9.53 2.20 -24.50
CA HIS A 33 -10.67 2.03 -23.60
C HIS A 33 -11.95 2.68 -24.12
N LYS A 34 -13.10 2.00 -23.93
CA LYS A 34 -14.40 2.42 -24.47
C LYS A 34 -14.95 3.65 -23.74
N ARG A 35 -14.44 3.90 -22.54
CA ARG A 35 -14.81 5.05 -21.71
C ARG A 35 -13.89 6.25 -21.90
N CYS A 36 -12.94 6.22 -22.85
CA CYS A 36 -12.01 7.32 -23.05
C CYS A 36 -12.71 8.66 -23.31
N SER A 37 -13.83 8.68 -24.04
CA SER A 37 -14.65 9.89 -24.21
C SER A 37 -15.20 10.41 -22.88
N ILE A 38 -15.77 9.52 -22.06
CA ILE A 38 -16.36 9.88 -20.76
C ILE A 38 -15.28 10.40 -19.81
N TRP A 39 -14.15 9.69 -19.71
CA TRP A 39 -13.03 10.07 -18.86
C TRP A 39 -12.38 11.39 -19.26
N LYS A 40 -12.33 11.67 -20.56
CA LYS A 40 -11.90 12.98 -21.05
C LYS A 40 -12.83 14.09 -20.53
N ASP A 41 -14.14 13.89 -20.63
CA ASP A 41 -15.14 14.87 -20.19
C ASP A 41 -15.16 15.03 -18.66
N GLU A 42 -14.82 13.98 -17.91
CA GLU A 42 -14.61 13.98 -16.45
C GLU A 42 -13.23 14.56 -16.02
N GLY A 43 -12.38 14.93 -16.97
CA GLY A 43 -11.07 15.56 -16.71
C GLY A 43 -9.94 14.59 -16.35
N GLU A 44 -10.10 13.28 -16.56
CA GLU A 44 -9.08 12.26 -16.24
C GLU A 44 -7.79 12.46 -17.03
N CYS A 45 -7.87 13.00 -18.24
CA CYS A 45 -6.68 13.35 -19.02
C CYS A 45 -5.72 14.29 -18.26
N TYR A 46 -6.21 15.10 -17.32
CA TYR A 46 -5.38 15.96 -16.47
C TYR A 46 -5.02 15.29 -15.15
N ARG A 47 -5.94 14.48 -14.58
CA ARG A 47 -5.75 13.76 -13.32
C ARG A 47 -4.67 12.69 -13.41
N SER A 48 -4.68 11.95 -14.52
CA SER A 48 -3.94 10.72 -14.73
C SER A 48 -3.22 10.77 -16.08
N LEU A 49 -2.63 11.93 -16.41
CA LEU A 49 -2.09 12.24 -17.74
C LEU A 49 -1.21 11.12 -18.33
N SER A 50 -0.37 10.50 -17.51
CA SER A 50 0.49 9.38 -17.95
C SER A 50 -0.30 8.11 -18.29
N TYR A 51 -1.32 7.78 -17.49
CA TYR A 51 -2.23 6.66 -17.76
C TYR A 51 -3.06 6.96 -19.00
N MET A 52 -3.68 8.13 -19.03
CA MET A 52 -4.61 8.57 -20.05
C MET A 52 -3.94 8.83 -21.40
N LYS A 53 -2.68 9.30 -21.46
CA LYS A 53 -1.93 9.35 -22.73
C LYS A 53 -1.62 7.98 -23.30
N ARG A 54 -1.50 6.94 -22.47
CA ARG A 54 -1.25 5.57 -22.95
C ARG A 54 -2.55 4.86 -23.31
N VAL A 55 -3.58 4.99 -22.47
CA VAL A 55 -4.84 4.26 -22.62
C VAL A 55 -5.83 5.00 -23.52
N CYS A 56 -5.83 6.33 -23.48
CA CYS A 56 -6.71 7.22 -24.23
C CYS A 56 -5.92 8.27 -25.05
N PRO A 57 -4.94 7.84 -25.88
CA PRO A 57 -4.08 8.75 -26.63
C PRO A 57 -4.84 9.68 -27.58
N VAL A 58 -5.99 9.25 -28.11
CA VAL A 58 -6.83 10.05 -29.01
C VAL A 58 -7.66 11.05 -28.20
N SER A 59 -8.38 10.57 -27.18
CA SER A 59 -9.20 11.43 -26.33
C SER A 59 -8.40 12.51 -25.60
N CYS A 60 -7.14 12.22 -25.23
CA CYS A 60 -6.27 13.15 -24.51
C CYS A 60 -5.19 13.83 -25.37
N ARG A 61 -5.26 13.72 -26.71
CA ARG A 61 -4.19 14.15 -27.64
C ARG A 61 -3.78 15.63 -27.52
N ASN A 62 -4.69 16.49 -27.10
CA ASN A 62 -4.46 17.94 -27.00
C ASN A 62 -3.91 18.37 -25.63
N ILE A 63 -3.63 17.43 -24.73
CA ILE A 63 -3.22 17.72 -23.35
C ILE A 63 -1.74 17.37 -23.20
N GLU A 64 -0.87 18.36 -23.40
CA GLU A 64 0.58 18.12 -23.40
C GLU A 64 1.17 18.01 -21.99
N LYS A 65 0.66 18.81 -21.03
CA LYS A 65 1.12 18.85 -19.62
C LYS A 65 -0.06 19.15 -18.69
N ALA A 66 -0.05 18.55 -17.50
CA ALA A 66 -0.93 18.95 -16.41
C ALA A 66 -0.46 20.31 -15.83
N PRO A 67 -1.37 21.26 -15.52
CA PRO A 67 -0.97 22.57 -15.00
C PRO A 67 -0.24 22.50 -13.65
N ARG A 68 0.72 23.41 -13.41
CA ARG A 68 1.42 23.55 -12.13
C ARG A 68 0.53 24.27 -11.11
N ARG A 69 0.49 23.77 -9.87
CA ARG A 69 -0.48 24.13 -8.81
C ARG A 69 -0.17 25.43 -8.05
N ASN A 70 0.79 26.23 -8.49
CA ASN A 70 1.27 27.42 -7.80
C ASN A 70 0.73 28.75 -8.37
N GLU A 71 -0.19 28.69 -9.32
CA GLU A 71 -0.89 29.86 -9.84
C GLU A 71 -2.36 29.78 -9.42
N CYS A 72 -2.84 30.79 -8.69
CA CYS A 72 -4.27 30.92 -8.38
C CYS A 72 -5.02 31.35 -9.65
N LYS A 73 -5.33 30.39 -10.51
CA LYS A 73 -6.13 30.57 -11.71
C LYS A 73 -7.00 29.34 -11.94
N ASP A 74 -8.18 29.56 -12.47
CA ASP A 74 -9.03 28.48 -12.96
C ASP A 74 -8.41 27.89 -14.23
N ILE A 75 -8.42 26.55 -14.32
CA ILE A 75 -7.73 25.83 -15.39
C ILE A 75 -8.67 24.96 -16.23
N HIS A 76 -9.98 24.96 -15.92
CA HIS A 76 -11.00 24.27 -16.69
C HIS A 76 -12.03 25.25 -17.24
N GLU A 77 -12.45 25.07 -18.51
CA GLU A 77 -13.43 25.95 -19.17
C GLU A 77 -14.80 25.93 -18.47
N ASN A 78 -15.17 24.78 -17.91
CA ASN A 78 -16.41 24.58 -17.14
C ASN A 78 -16.33 25.05 -15.68
N CYS A 79 -15.27 25.75 -15.25
CA CYS A 79 -15.19 26.24 -13.87
C CYS A 79 -16.34 27.18 -13.52
N VAL A 80 -16.83 27.97 -14.48
CA VAL A 80 -17.99 28.85 -14.29
C VAL A 80 -19.25 28.04 -14.01
N THR A 81 -19.49 26.96 -14.77
CA THR A 81 -20.68 26.13 -14.63
C THR A 81 -20.63 25.23 -13.40
N TRP A 82 -19.46 24.73 -13.00
CA TRP A 82 -19.33 23.84 -11.84
C TRP A 82 -19.49 24.56 -10.50
N VAL A 83 -19.26 25.88 -10.47
CA VAL A 83 -19.62 26.71 -9.31
C VAL A 83 -21.14 26.79 -9.12
N GLU A 84 -21.93 26.70 -10.20
CA GLU A 84 -23.38 26.82 -10.15
C GLU A 84 -24.09 25.52 -9.72
N THR A 85 -23.37 24.39 -9.64
CA THR A 85 -23.92 23.06 -9.36
C THR A 85 -23.42 22.43 -8.05
N ASP A 86 -22.97 23.24 -7.07
CA ASP A 86 -22.44 22.81 -5.76
C ASP A 86 -21.24 21.83 -5.81
N GLU A 87 -20.57 21.69 -6.95
CA GLU A 87 -19.42 20.79 -7.14
C GLU A 87 -18.19 21.26 -6.34
N CYS A 88 -18.12 22.55 -5.97
CA CYS A 88 -17.06 23.06 -5.10
C CYS A 88 -17.11 22.49 -3.66
N GLU A 89 -18.20 21.85 -3.25
CA GLU A 89 -18.33 21.22 -1.92
C GLU A 89 -18.25 19.69 -1.97
N THR A 90 -18.76 19.09 -3.06
CA THR A 90 -18.90 17.64 -3.19
C THR A 90 -17.81 17.01 -4.05
N ASN A 91 -17.15 17.80 -4.91
CA ASN A 91 -16.18 17.32 -5.86
C ASN A 91 -14.79 17.95 -5.64
N SER A 92 -13.95 17.20 -4.93
CA SER A 92 -12.56 17.57 -4.66
C SER A 92 -11.73 17.88 -5.93
N ALA A 93 -12.16 17.41 -7.10
CA ALA A 93 -11.53 17.75 -8.38
C ALA A 93 -11.86 19.19 -8.82
N VAL A 94 -13.10 19.65 -8.65
CA VAL A 94 -13.50 21.02 -8.99
C VAL A 94 -12.80 22.04 -8.09
N VAL A 95 -12.68 21.74 -6.79
CA VAL A 95 -11.87 22.55 -5.84
C VAL A 95 -10.41 22.68 -6.28
N LYS A 96 -9.85 21.65 -6.92
CA LYS A 96 -8.46 21.58 -7.37
C LYS A 96 -8.21 22.27 -8.71
N TYR A 97 -9.20 22.28 -9.61
CA TYR A 97 -9.08 22.83 -10.97
C TYR A 97 -9.71 24.21 -11.14
N CYS A 98 -10.57 24.59 -10.20
CA CYS A 98 -11.24 25.88 -10.15
C CYS A 98 -10.90 26.60 -8.83
N PRO A 99 -9.63 26.71 -8.42
CA PRO A 99 -9.28 27.23 -7.09
C PRO A 99 -9.64 28.71 -6.92
N LEU A 100 -9.72 29.47 -8.02
CA LEU A 100 -10.14 30.87 -8.02
C LEU A 100 -11.66 30.95 -7.94
N SER A 101 -12.35 30.21 -8.81
CA SER A 101 -13.81 30.10 -8.88
C SER A 101 -14.44 29.53 -7.58
N CYS A 102 -13.82 28.52 -6.97
CA CYS A 102 -14.22 27.95 -5.67
C CYS A 102 -13.65 28.72 -4.46
N GLN A 103 -13.02 29.89 -4.68
CA GLN A 103 -12.54 30.80 -3.64
C GLN A 103 -11.59 30.17 -2.60
N LYS A 104 -10.72 29.24 -3.02
CA LYS A 104 -9.80 28.52 -2.11
C LYS A 104 -8.39 29.09 -2.05
N CYS A 105 -8.11 30.21 -2.73
CA CYS A 105 -6.78 30.80 -2.71
C CYS A 105 -6.52 31.74 -1.50
N LYS A 106 -5.36 31.61 -0.86
CA LYS A 106 -4.76 32.62 0.05
C LYS A 106 -3.35 32.98 -0.44
N MET A 107 -3.10 34.26 -0.72
CA MET A 107 -1.79 34.76 -1.15
C MET A 107 -0.89 35.05 0.06
N LYS A 108 0.37 34.56 0.06
CA LYS A 108 1.41 34.99 1.01
C LYS A 108 2.60 35.60 0.25
N THR A 109 3.07 36.76 0.72
CA THR A 109 4.25 37.50 0.23
C THR A 109 5.55 36.93 0.79
N ALA A 110 6.61 37.01 -0.02
CA ALA A 110 7.92 36.39 0.23
C ALA A 110 8.88 37.27 1.06
N ALA A 111 9.72 36.63 1.89
CA ALA A 111 10.97 37.21 2.40
C ALA A 111 12.07 36.12 2.54
N ASN A 112 13.26 36.43 2.02
CA ASN A 112 14.52 35.67 2.12
C ASN A 112 15.21 35.90 3.51
N ASN A 113 16.27 35.24 4.00
CA ASN A 113 17.54 34.71 3.44
C ASN A 113 18.28 33.76 4.43
N ASN A 114 19.01 32.79 3.84
CA ASN A 114 20.36 32.26 4.12
C ASN A 114 20.89 31.81 5.51
N GLY A 115 21.23 30.51 5.57
CA GLY A 115 22.30 29.86 6.33
C GLY A 115 22.54 28.46 5.74
N GLU A 116 23.79 28.00 5.62
CA GLU A 116 24.14 26.70 4.99
C GLU A 116 23.50 25.51 5.73
N ARG A 117 22.29 25.13 5.28
CA ARG A 117 21.49 24.00 5.73
C ARG A 117 21.90 22.75 4.96
N MET A 118 22.09 21.63 5.66
CA MET A 118 21.94 20.30 5.02
C MET A 118 20.59 20.32 4.31
N ALA A 119 20.56 20.07 3.00
CA ALA A 119 19.43 20.46 2.14
C ALA A 119 18.08 20.00 2.71
N CYS A 120 17.34 20.93 3.35
CA CYS A 120 15.96 20.70 3.73
C CYS A 120 15.12 20.76 2.47
N LYS A 121 15.04 19.61 1.82
CA LYS A 121 14.24 19.40 0.61
C LYS A 121 13.31 18.24 0.87
N ASP A 122 12.16 18.35 0.24
CA ASP A 122 11.32 17.21 0.02
C ASP A 122 12.01 16.28 -0.99
N GLY A 123 12.20 15.02 -0.60
CA GLY A 123 12.70 13.94 -1.43
C GLY A 123 11.66 13.42 -2.42
N HIS A 124 10.40 13.85 -2.28
CA HIS A 124 9.31 13.47 -3.18
C HIS A 124 8.47 14.67 -3.62
N GLN A 125 8.08 14.71 -4.89
CA GLN A 125 7.30 15.82 -5.47
C GLN A 125 5.92 16.03 -4.82
N ASN A 126 5.40 15.01 -4.14
CA ASN A 126 4.09 15.05 -3.46
C ASN A 126 4.16 15.39 -1.97
N CYS A 127 5.35 15.65 -1.42
CA CYS A 127 5.51 15.88 0.02
C CYS A 127 4.60 16.97 0.58
N GLN A 128 4.48 18.13 -0.08
CA GLN A 128 3.54 19.17 0.35
C GLN A 128 2.10 18.68 0.35
N GLY A 129 1.70 17.93 -0.68
CA GLY A 129 0.34 17.40 -0.78
C GLY A 129 0.03 16.38 0.32
N TRP A 130 1.01 15.58 0.71
CA TRP A 130 0.89 14.67 1.85
C TRP A 130 0.81 15.43 3.18
N ALA A 131 1.65 16.44 3.38
CA ALA A 131 1.59 17.28 4.58
C ALA A 131 0.25 18.00 4.74
N ASP A 132 -0.30 18.54 3.64
CA ASP A 132 -1.61 19.20 3.63
C ASP A 132 -2.77 18.22 3.94
N MET A 133 -2.56 16.91 3.73
CA MET A 133 -3.49 15.84 4.11
C MET A 133 -3.27 15.33 5.55
N GLY A 134 -2.39 15.98 6.33
CA GLY A 134 -2.08 15.60 7.70
C GLY A 134 -1.10 14.43 7.83
N GLU A 135 -0.42 14.04 6.75
CA GLU A 135 0.52 12.91 6.78
C GLU A 135 1.72 13.16 7.69
N CYS A 136 2.03 14.40 8.03
CA CYS A 136 3.06 14.71 9.03
C CYS A 136 2.70 14.15 10.41
N ASP A 137 1.41 14.04 10.71
CA ASP A 137 0.88 13.46 11.95
C ASP A 137 0.45 12.00 11.77
N ASN A 138 -0.09 11.65 10.59
CA ASN A 138 -0.64 10.32 10.29
C ASN A 138 0.41 9.32 9.78
N ASN A 139 1.50 9.82 9.18
CA ASN A 139 2.61 9.04 8.63
C ASN A 139 3.96 9.71 8.93
N PRO A 140 4.25 9.99 10.21
CA PRO A 140 5.41 10.78 10.61
C PRO A 140 6.72 10.11 10.19
N VAL A 141 6.78 8.77 10.13
CA VAL A 141 7.99 8.03 9.74
C VAL A 141 8.43 8.38 8.32
N TYR A 142 7.54 8.20 7.35
CA TYR A 142 7.88 8.48 5.95
C TYR A 142 8.05 9.97 5.70
N MET A 143 7.17 10.78 6.31
CA MET A 143 7.13 12.22 6.09
C MET A 143 8.31 12.96 6.72
N LEU A 144 8.79 12.55 7.89
CA LEU A 144 9.98 13.15 8.51
C LEU A 144 11.28 12.68 7.87
N GLU A 145 11.28 11.54 7.18
CA GLU A 145 12.48 11.08 6.44
C GLU A 145 12.55 11.70 5.04
N ASN A 146 11.42 11.78 4.34
CA ASN A 146 11.36 12.14 2.92
C ASN A 146 10.74 13.51 2.65
N CYS A 147 10.01 14.10 3.59
CA CYS A 147 9.16 15.28 3.37
C CYS A 147 9.35 16.34 4.47
N ARG A 148 10.59 16.47 4.97
CA ARG A 148 10.95 17.34 6.08
C ARG A 148 10.55 18.80 5.90
N LYS A 149 10.59 19.28 4.65
CA LYS A 149 10.21 20.65 4.34
C LYS A 149 8.71 20.83 4.38
N ALA A 150 7.97 19.88 3.79
CA ALA A 150 6.52 19.89 3.83
C ALA A 150 5.94 19.77 5.26
N CYS A 151 6.64 19.07 6.16
CA CYS A 151 6.25 18.96 7.57
C CYS A 151 6.81 20.03 8.50
N ASP A 152 7.43 21.08 7.95
CA ASP A 152 8.04 22.17 8.73
C ASP A 152 9.07 21.71 9.78
N VAL A 153 9.70 20.54 9.59
CA VAL A 153 10.75 20.00 10.49
C VAL A 153 12.16 20.27 9.98
N CYS A 154 12.35 21.35 9.21
CA CYS A 154 13.62 21.74 8.62
C CYS A 154 14.72 22.15 9.62
N GLU A 155 14.39 22.24 10.91
CA GLU A 155 15.26 22.79 11.96
C GLU A 155 15.78 21.71 12.91
N ILE A 156 16.09 20.51 12.40
CA ILE A 156 16.86 19.52 13.16
C ILE A 156 18.35 19.87 13.02
N THR A 157 18.94 20.48 14.04
CA THR A 157 20.40 20.62 14.09
C THR A 157 21.03 19.26 14.39
N VAL A 158 21.66 18.64 13.40
CA VAL A 158 22.72 17.67 13.68
C VAL A 158 23.86 18.49 14.28
N THR A 159 24.08 18.38 15.59
CA THR A 159 25.21 19.04 16.27
C THR A 159 26.52 18.37 15.89
N SER A 160 26.96 18.56 14.64
CA SER A 160 28.35 18.43 14.26
C SER A 160 29.08 19.72 14.65
N GLY A 161 29.41 19.83 15.94
CA GLY A 161 30.34 20.82 16.51
C GLY A 161 29.78 22.22 16.77
N ILE A 162 29.76 22.64 18.05
CA ILE A 162 30.54 23.77 18.62
C ILE A 162 30.04 24.12 20.05
N GLN A 163 30.98 23.97 20.99
CA GLN A 163 31.23 24.72 22.25
C GLN A 163 30.12 24.95 23.29
N ASN A 164 30.28 24.22 24.41
CA ASN A 164 30.30 24.68 25.80
C ASN A 164 29.44 25.90 26.19
N ASN A 165 28.19 25.68 26.59
CA ASN A 165 27.80 25.84 28.01
C ASN A 165 26.32 25.46 28.22
N THR A 166 26.08 24.68 29.27
CA THR A 166 24.85 23.98 29.70
C THR A 166 24.59 22.61 29.05
N LYS A 167 24.47 21.55 29.89
CA LYS A 167 24.09 20.14 29.61
C LYS A 167 25.22 19.12 29.37
N THR A 168 25.86 18.68 30.44
CA THR A 168 26.68 17.45 30.46
C THR A 168 25.83 16.20 30.15
N GLY A 169 24.68 16.02 30.80
CA GLY A 169 23.91 14.77 30.66
C GLY A 169 23.27 14.48 29.29
N VAL A 170 22.91 15.49 28.49
CA VAL A 170 22.26 15.27 27.18
C VAL A 170 23.26 14.81 26.13
N ASN A 171 24.46 15.37 26.13
CA ASN A 171 25.53 14.95 25.21
C ASN A 171 25.98 13.52 25.53
N ASP A 172 26.08 13.18 26.81
CA ASP A 172 26.42 11.82 27.27
C ASP A 172 25.37 10.79 26.81
N LEU A 173 24.07 11.13 26.90
CA LEU A 173 22.97 10.28 26.44
C LEU A 173 22.97 10.04 24.92
N VAL A 174 23.16 11.11 24.14
CA VAL A 174 23.24 11.02 22.67
C VAL A 174 24.46 10.18 22.27
N GLN A 175 25.60 10.38 22.92
CA GLN A 175 26.80 9.59 22.67
C GLN A 175 26.65 8.13 23.10
N ALA A 176 25.99 7.85 24.23
CA ALA A 176 25.72 6.47 24.65
C ALA A 176 24.82 5.72 23.65
N SER A 177 23.92 6.42 22.96
CA SER A 177 23.03 5.84 21.94
C SER A 177 23.76 5.22 20.75
N THR A 178 24.99 5.68 20.43
CA THR A 178 25.75 5.17 19.27
C THR A 178 26.14 3.70 19.42
N LYS A 179 26.16 3.19 20.65
CA LYS A 179 26.48 1.79 20.95
C LYS A 179 25.38 0.83 20.48
N PHE A 180 24.17 1.34 20.25
CA PHE A 180 22.96 0.53 20.02
C PHE A 180 22.24 0.91 18.72
N GLY A 181 23.01 1.27 17.69
CA GLY A 181 22.49 1.56 16.34
C GLY A 181 22.89 2.94 15.83
N VAL A 182 22.04 3.53 15.00
CA VAL A 182 22.18 4.90 14.52
C VAL A 182 22.03 5.86 15.70
N VAL A 183 22.84 6.92 15.71
CA VAL A 183 22.78 7.98 16.73
C VAL A 183 21.37 8.56 16.78
N GLN A 184 20.79 8.67 17.98
CA GLN A 184 19.44 9.19 18.14
C GLN A 184 19.44 10.72 18.19
N SER A 185 18.57 11.33 17.38
CA SER A 185 18.34 12.77 17.36
C SER A 185 17.37 13.17 18.47
N VAL A 186 17.61 14.34 19.06
CA VAL A 186 16.73 14.92 20.08
C VAL A 186 15.77 15.88 19.39
N ALA A 187 14.46 15.64 19.52
CA ALA A 187 13.45 16.54 18.97
C ALA A 187 13.55 17.94 19.57
N GLU A 188 13.17 18.96 18.79
CA GLU A 188 13.02 20.33 19.29
C GLU A 188 11.59 20.59 19.79
N GLY A 189 11.36 21.75 20.40
CA GLY A 189 10.03 22.16 20.84
C GLY A 189 9.44 21.33 22.00
N ASN A 190 8.14 21.07 21.92
CA ASN A 190 7.33 20.40 22.95
C ASN A 190 7.67 18.91 23.16
N HIS A 191 8.26 18.24 22.17
CA HIS A 191 8.61 16.82 22.25
C HIS A 191 10.05 16.55 22.73
N LYS A 192 10.82 17.61 22.98
CA LYS A 192 12.23 17.51 23.41
C LYS A 192 12.42 16.68 24.67
N GLN A 193 11.66 17.00 25.72
CA GLN A 193 11.82 16.31 27.01
C GLN A 193 11.37 14.85 26.91
N ALA A 194 10.23 14.58 26.27
CA ALA A 194 9.74 13.22 26.07
C ALA A 194 10.73 12.35 25.28
N THR A 195 11.42 12.94 24.29
CA THR A 195 12.48 12.24 23.53
C THR A 195 13.68 11.91 24.42
N LEU A 196 14.15 12.87 25.23
CA LEU A 196 15.25 12.65 26.18
C LEU A 196 14.90 11.59 27.24
N ASP A 197 13.69 11.63 27.78
CA ASP A 197 13.19 10.65 28.75
C ASP A 197 13.14 9.25 28.12
N THR A 198 12.75 9.16 26.85
CA THR A 198 12.73 7.90 26.10
C THR A 198 14.15 7.37 25.85
N MET A 199 15.12 8.25 25.54
CA MET A 199 16.53 7.87 25.41
C MET A 199 17.10 7.35 26.74
N GLN A 200 16.73 7.98 27.87
CA GLN A 200 17.14 7.50 29.19
C GLN A 200 16.54 6.13 29.49
N LYS A 201 15.23 5.95 29.29
CA LYS A 201 14.55 4.64 29.46
C LYS A 201 15.17 3.55 28.61
N MET A 202 15.59 3.88 27.38
CA MET A 202 16.33 2.97 26.52
C MET A 202 17.66 2.55 27.14
N MET A 203 18.46 3.48 27.69
CA MET A 203 19.71 3.14 28.38
C MET A 203 19.46 2.26 29.60
N ASP A 204 18.46 2.62 30.42
CA ASP A 204 18.09 1.85 31.61
C ASP A 204 17.66 0.42 31.23
N TYR A 205 16.90 0.26 30.14
CA TYR A 205 16.54 -1.04 29.59
C TYR A 205 17.76 -1.84 29.13
N LEU A 206 18.72 -1.21 28.45
CA LEU A 206 19.93 -1.87 27.96
C LEU A 206 20.91 -2.26 29.07
N ASP A 207 20.82 -1.62 30.24
CA ASP A 207 21.56 -1.99 31.45
C ASP A 207 20.77 -2.95 32.36
N SER A 208 19.51 -3.25 32.04
CA SER A 208 18.64 -4.10 32.84
C SER A 208 19.01 -5.59 32.79
N ASN A 209 18.56 -6.32 33.80
CA ASN A 209 18.62 -7.80 33.81
C ASN A 209 17.82 -8.41 32.64
N GLU A 210 16.74 -7.75 32.22
CA GLU A 210 15.93 -8.20 31.09
C GLU A 210 16.78 -8.26 29.82
N TYR A 211 17.47 -7.18 29.46
CA TYR A 211 18.34 -7.15 28.29
C TYR A 211 19.59 -8.03 28.45
N THR A 212 20.27 -7.96 29.61
CA THR A 212 21.54 -8.68 29.80
C THR A 212 21.36 -10.21 29.78
N SER A 213 20.20 -10.70 30.20
CA SER A 213 19.82 -12.13 30.12
C SER A 213 19.52 -12.62 28.70
N LEU A 214 19.31 -11.71 27.73
CA LEU A 214 19.02 -12.11 26.35
C LEU A 214 20.20 -12.87 25.71
N PRO A 215 19.90 -13.83 24.81
CA PRO A 215 20.90 -14.52 24.02
C PRO A 215 21.84 -13.54 23.30
N SER A 216 23.13 -13.87 23.24
CA SER A 216 24.15 -13.02 22.59
C SER A 216 23.81 -12.68 21.13
N LYS A 217 23.11 -13.58 20.43
CA LYS A 217 22.61 -13.36 19.06
C LYS A 217 21.58 -12.22 19.00
N ILE A 218 20.69 -12.13 19.98
CA ILE A 218 19.69 -11.05 20.09
C ILE A 218 20.41 -9.74 20.44
N LYS A 219 21.25 -9.74 21.48
CA LYS A 219 22.00 -8.54 21.90
C LYS A 219 22.84 -7.94 20.76
N LYS A 220 23.47 -8.78 19.94
CA LYS A 220 24.28 -8.33 18.78
C LYS A 220 23.45 -7.62 17.70
N ASN A 221 22.18 -8.01 17.53
CA ASN A 221 21.31 -7.50 16.48
C ASN A 221 20.30 -6.46 16.98
N CYS A 222 20.18 -6.23 18.29
CA CYS A 222 19.27 -5.23 18.81
C CYS A 222 19.82 -3.81 18.60
N LYS A 223 19.25 -3.08 17.65
CA LYS A 223 19.70 -1.75 17.24
C LYS A 223 18.52 -0.85 16.86
N ASN A 224 18.70 0.46 17.03
CA ASN A 224 17.89 1.47 16.36
C ASN A 224 18.45 1.68 14.95
N ASN A 225 17.64 1.45 13.93
CA ASN A 225 18.05 1.56 12.54
C ASN A 225 17.75 2.95 11.92
N ASN A 226 17.08 3.83 12.67
CA ASN A 226 16.79 5.20 12.27
C ASN A 226 17.18 6.18 13.39
N GLU A 227 17.58 7.40 13.02
CA GLU A 227 17.96 8.47 13.95
C GLU A 227 16.78 9.01 14.77
N LEU A 228 15.54 8.76 14.35
CA LEU A 228 14.32 9.24 14.99
C LEU A 228 13.63 8.18 15.87
N CYS A 229 14.20 6.98 16.05
CA CYS A 229 13.57 5.91 16.83
C CYS A 229 13.16 6.34 18.24
N ALA A 230 13.99 7.12 18.93
CA ALA A 230 13.69 7.65 20.27
C ALA A 230 12.54 8.66 20.25
N PHE A 231 12.47 9.51 19.23
CA PHE A 231 11.38 10.48 19.07
C PHE A 231 10.06 9.77 18.74
N TRP A 232 10.08 8.83 17.79
CA TRP A 232 8.90 8.03 17.43
C TRP A 232 8.37 7.23 18.61
N ALA A 233 9.25 6.60 19.38
CA ALA A 233 8.88 5.95 20.62
C ALA A 233 8.24 6.92 21.62
N ALA A 234 8.77 8.14 21.75
CA ALA A 234 8.23 9.17 22.65
C ALA A 234 6.80 9.64 22.29
N ILE A 235 6.41 9.56 21.00
CA ILE A 235 5.05 9.93 20.54
C ILE A 235 4.09 8.72 20.41
N GLY A 236 4.51 7.55 20.91
CA GLY A 236 3.68 6.34 21.00
C GLY A 236 3.70 5.45 19.75
N GLU A 237 4.71 5.57 18.89
CA GLU A 237 4.81 4.73 17.68
C GLU A 237 5.09 3.25 18.02
N CYS A 238 5.66 2.94 19.19
CA CYS A 238 5.90 1.55 19.60
C CYS A 238 4.60 0.73 19.69
N GLU A 239 3.48 1.39 19.94
CA GLU A 239 2.14 0.83 20.07
C GLU A 239 1.30 1.03 18.80
N LYS A 240 1.46 2.15 18.10
CA LYS A 240 0.73 2.42 16.84
C LYS A 240 1.30 1.64 15.66
N ASN A 241 2.62 1.50 15.61
CA ASN A 241 3.38 0.90 14.51
C ASN A 241 4.22 -0.29 14.99
N ILE A 242 3.57 -1.18 15.75
CA ILE A 242 4.17 -2.33 16.47
C ILE A 242 5.15 -3.11 15.59
N SER A 243 4.73 -3.53 14.39
CA SER A 243 5.53 -4.40 13.52
C SER A 243 6.83 -3.75 13.07
N PHE A 244 6.83 -2.43 12.83
CA PHE A 244 8.01 -1.69 12.42
C PHE A 244 8.86 -1.32 13.64
N MET A 245 8.26 -0.64 14.62
CA MET A 245 8.97 -0.06 15.74
C MET A 245 9.62 -1.10 16.64
N LYS A 246 8.93 -2.22 16.93
CA LYS A 246 9.50 -3.26 17.81
C LYS A 246 10.67 -4.03 17.21
N VAL A 247 10.91 -3.89 15.90
CA VAL A 247 12.00 -4.57 15.18
C VAL A 247 13.09 -3.58 14.75
N GLN A 248 12.71 -2.47 14.13
CA GLN A 248 13.63 -1.47 13.57
C GLN A 248 14.10 -0.45 14.60
N CYS A 249 13.36 -0.28 15.69
CA CYS A 249 13.64 0.64 16.80
C CYS A 249 13.64 -0.10 18.14
N ALA A 250 14.09 -1.36 18.13
CA ALA A 250 13.93 -2.27 19.26
C ALA A 250 14.54 -1.77 20.59
N PRO A 251 15.72 -1.13 20.62
CA PRO A 251 16.21 -0.48 21.84
C PRO A 251 15.28 0.63 22.34
N ALA A 252 14.86 1.55 21.48
CA ALA A 252 13.99 2.67 21.87
C ALA A 252 12.62 2.20 22.38
N CYS A 253 12.08 1.13 21.80
CA CYS A 253 10.84 0.48 22.23
C CYS A 253 11.03 -0.59 23.31
N GLN A 254 12.24 -0.78 23.84
CA GLN A 254 12.56 -1.77 24.88
C GLN A 254 12.12 -3.20 24.51
N SER A 255 12.28 -3.56 23.23
CA SER A 255 11.71 -4.77 22.64
C SER A 255 12.75 -5.66 21.98
N CYS A 256 14.00 -5.67 22.45
CA CYS A 256 15.07 -6.46 21.86
C CYS A 256 14.72 -7.95 21.75
N HIS A 257 13.98 -8.52 22.71
CA HIS A 257 13.56 -9.92 22.65
C HIS A 257 12.65 -10.22 21.43
N LEU A 258 11.93 -9.22 20.92
CA LEU A 258 11.02 -9.35 19.78
C LEU A 258 11.71 -9.19 18.43
N ILE A 259 13.01 -8.91 18.35
CA ILE A 259 13.66 -8.94 17.03
C ILE A 259 13.74 -10.38 16.50
N ASP A 260 13.83 -11.36 17.41
CA ASP A 260 13.82 -12.76 17.04
C ASP A 260 12.41 -13.19 16.61
N ILE A 261 12.32 -13.80 15.44
CA ILE A 261 11.04 -14.25 14.88
C ILE A 261 10.42 -15.37 15.70
N ASP A 262 11.23 -16.23 16.32
CA ASP A 262 10.72 -17.35 17.11
C ASP A 262 10.04 -16.86 18.41
N ASN A 263 10.48 -15.70 18.92
CA ASN A 263 9.85 -15.04 20.06
C ASN A 263 8.59 -14.26 19.66
N ARG A 264 8.55 -13.69 18.45
CA ARG A 264 7.38 -12.96 17.94
C ARG A 264 6.26 -13.87 17.46
N CYS A 265 6.63 -15.00 16.87
CA CYS A 265 5.74 -15.97 16.27
C CYS A 265 6.08 -17.35 16.82
N PRO A 266 5.82 -17.59 18.12
CA PRO A 266 6.09 -18.89 18.71
C PRO A 266 5.25 -19.96 18.02
N ALA A 267 5.81 -21.17 17.93
CA ALA A 267 5.04 -22.32 17.48
C ALA A 267 3.82 -22.49 18.41
N LEU A 268 2.65 -22.66 17.81
CA LEU A 268 1.41 -22.93 18.54
C LEU A 268 1.20 -24.45 18.52
N PRO A 269 1.61 -25.20 19.56
CA PRO A 269 1.54 -26.66 19.56
C PRO A 269 0.09 -27.18 19.46
N ASP A 270 -0.87 -26.38 19.94
CA ASP A 270 -2.30 -26.70 19.90
C ASP A 270 -3.03 -26.02 18.72
N ALA A 271 -2.30 -25.48 17.74
CA ALA A 271 -2.92 -24.90 16.56
C ALA A 271 -3.63 -25.98 15.75
N VAL A 272 -4.95 -25.83 15.62
CA VAL A 272 -5.76 -26.65 14.72
C VAL A 272 -5.61 -26.09 13.31
N PRO A 273 -5.35 -26.92 12.28
CA PRO A 273 -5.32 -26.48 10.90
C PRO A 273 -6.61 -25.75 10.51
N ALA A 274 -6.49 -24.60 9.85
CA ALA A 274 -7.63 -23.81 9.39
C ALA A 274 -8.50 -24.54 8.34
N LEU A 275 -7.89 -25.45 7.58
CA LEU A 275 -8.55 -26.36 6.66
C LEU A 275 -8.17 -27.79 7.03
N LYS A 276 -9.17 -28.66 7.17
CA LYS A 276 -8.92 -30.09 7.34
C LYS A 276 -8.82 -30.76 5.97
N GLU A 277 -8.38 -31.99 6.04
CA GLU A 277 -8.48 -33.00 5.01
C GLU A 277 -9.80 -32.92 4.21
N GLY A 278 -9.70 -32.69 2.90
CA GLY A 278 -10.85 -32.57 1.99
C GLY A 278 -11.56 -31.21 1.98
N ASP A 279 -11.34 -30.31 2.94
CA ASP A 279 -12.04 -29.02 3.00
C ASP A 279 -11.70 -28.11 1.81
N LEU A 280 -10.47 -28.22 1.28
CA LEU A 280 -10.10 -27.52 0.06
C LEU A 280 -10.91 -28.00 -1.15
N ASN A 281 -11.21 -29.30 -1.24
CA ASN A 281 -12.04 -29.83 -2.32
C ASN A 281 -13.48 -29.31 -2.21
N LYS A 282 -14.06 -29.38 -1.00
CA LYS A 282 -15.40 -28.84 -0.70
C LYS A 282 -15.50 -27.34 -1.01
N LEU A 283 -14.43 -26.58 -0.74
CA LEU A 283 -14.35 -25.16 -1.07
C LEU A 283 -14.55 -24.94 -2.58
N PHE A 284 -13.78 -25.63 -3.42
CA PHE A 284 -13.88 -25.48 -4.87
C PHE A 284 -15.21 -25.99 -5.43
N GLU A 285 -15.71 -27.12 -4.94
CA GLU A 285 -17.03 -27.65 -5.31
C GLU A 285 -18.13 -26.63 -5.01
N ARG A 286 -18.13 -26.06 -3.81
CA ARG A 286 -19.07 -25.00 -3.41
C ARG A 286 -18.96 -23.78 -4.33
N ILE A 287 -17.76 -23.33 -4.67
CA ILE A 287 -17.56 -22.18 -5.58
C ILE A 287 -18.19 -22.46 -6.95
N VAL A 288 -18.03 -23.66 -7.49
CA VAL A 288 -18.58 -24.05 -8.79
C VAL A 288 -20.10 -24.17 -8.75
N GLU A 289 -20.65 -24.77 -7.70
CA GLU A 289 -22.09 -25.01 -7.52
C GLU A 289 -22.88 -23.74 -7.21
N SER A 290 -22.29 -22.82 -6.43
CA SER A 290 -22.95 -21.58 -6.00
C SER A 290 -22.87 -20.43 -7.01
N ALA A 291 -22.04 -20.57 -8.05
CA ALA A 291 -21.84 -19.54 -9.07
C ALA A 291 -23.18 -19.12 -9.71
N PRO A 292 -23.58 -17.84 -9.61
CA PRO A 292 -24.90 -17.39 -10.08
C PRO A 292 -25.15 -17.67 -11.56
N GLY A 293 -24.14 -17.46 -12.41
CA GLY A 293 -24.22 -17.68 -13.85
C GLY A 293 -24.23 -19.16 -14.28
N ASN A 294 -24.00 -20.11 -13.35
CA ASN A 294 -24.05 -21.54 -13.64
C ASN A 294 -25.44 -22.16 -13.36
N ARG A 295 -26.38 -21.39 -12.80
CA ARG A 295 -27.71 -21.89 -12.39
C ARG A 295 -28.84 -20.99 -12.88
N THR A 296 -30.07 -21.51 -12.85
CA THR A 296 -31.26 -20.69 -13.09
C THR A 296 -31.57 -19.89 -11.84
N LEU A 297 -31.59 -18.55 -11.95
CA LEU A 297 -31.83 -17.64 -10.82
C LEU A 297 -33.32 -17.33 -10.67
N THR A 298 -33.82 -17.49 -9.44
CA THR A 298 -35.15 -17.01 -9.05
C THR A 298 -35.17 -15.49 -8.89
N VAL A 299 -36.36 -14.90 -8.75
CA VAL A 299 -36.50 -13.45 -8.45
C VAL A 299 -35.81 -13.11 -7.13
N ASN A 300 -35.94 -13.96 -6.12
CA ASN A 300 -35.29 -13.77 -4.82
C ASN A 300 -33.77 -13.84 -4.94
N ASP A 301 -33.23 -14.78 -5.74
CA ASP A 301 -31.79 -14.85 -5.99
C ASP A 301 -31.25 -13.54 -6.58
N ARG A 302 -31.94 -12.99 -7.58
CA ARG A 302 -31.53 -11.72 -8.21
C ARG A 302 -31.59 -10.55 -7.23
N GLN A 303 -32.58 -10.53 -6.35
CA GLN A 303 -32.68 -9.51 -5.30
C GLN A 303 -31.53 -9.61 -4.29
N GLU A 304 -31.17 -10.82 -3.85
CA GLU A 304 -30.04 -11.03 -2.95
C GLU A 304 -28.69 -10.67 -3.60
N LEU A 305 -28.50 -11.04 -4.87
CA LEU A 305 -27.30 -10.65 -5.64
C LEU A 305 -27.19 -9.12 -5.76
N ALA A 306 -28.31 -8.43 -6.01
CA ALA A 306 -28.33 -6.97 -6.06
C ALA A 306 -27.99 -6.33 -4.71
N LYS A 307 -28.50 -6.86 -3.60
CA LYS A 307 -28.17 -6.39 -2.24
C LYS A 307 -26.68 -6.53 -1.92
N LEU A 308 -26.04 -7.59 -2.42
CA LEU A 308 -24.62 -7.87 -2.21
C LEU A 308 -23.71 -7.22 -3.26
N GLU A 309 -24.26 -6.46 -4.21
CA GLU A 309 -23.52 -5.94 -5.38
C GLU A 309 -22.69 -7.04 -6.08
N MET A 310 -23.28 -8.24 -6.17
CA MET A 310 -22.63 -9.42 -6.72
C MET A 310 -23.06 -9.60 -8.18
N PRO A 311 -22.12 -9.57 -9.14
CA PRO A 311 -22.45 -9.79 -10.54
C PRO A 311 -22.88 -11.23 -10.78
N GLU A 312 -23.65 -11.47 -11.84
CA GLU A 312 -24.02 -12.81 -12.31
C GLU A 312 -22.81 -13.50 -12.99
N TYR A 313 -21.75 -13.77 -12.21
CA TYR A 313 -20.53 -14.41 -12.67
C TYR A 313 -20.74 -15.92 -12.88
N SER A 314 -20.06 -16.50 -13.85
CA SER A 314 -20.03 -17.95 -14.09
C SER A 314 -18.66 -18.53 -13.76
N VAL A 315 -18.61 -19.82 -13.40
CA VAL A 315 -17.38 -20.53 -13.09
C VAL A 315 -17.18 -21.70 -14.04
N LYS A 316 -16.02 -21.76 -14.69
CA LYS A 316 -15.61 -22.86 -15.55
C LYS A 316 -14.50 -23.66 -14.91
N VAL A 317 -14.66 -24.98 -14.84
CA VAL A 317 -13.63 -25.91 -14.35
C VAL A 317 -12.72 -26.33 -15.50
N HIS A 318 -11.41 -26.19 -15.33
CA HIS A 318 -10.39 -26.66 -16.28
C HIS A 318 -9.64 -27.89 -15.75
N SER A 319 -9.48 -28.01 -14.44
CA SER A 319 -8.83 -29.14 -13.78
C SER A 319 -9.38 -29.31 -12.36
N ARG A 320 -9.45 -30.56 -11.87
CA ARG A 320 -9.83 -30.91 -10.49
C ARG A 320 -9.24 -32.26 -10.05
N PRO A 321 -8.86 -32.48 -8.78
CA PRO A 321 -8.19 -33.70 -8.33
C PRO A 321 -8.94 -35.00 -8.64
N SER A 322 -10.26 -35.00 -8.55
CA SER A 322 -11.11 -36.17 -8.78
C SER A 322 -12.48 -35.76 -9.34
N ASP A 323 -13.14 -36.67 -10.05
CA ASP A 323 -14.53 -36.53 -10.48
C ASP A 323 -15.54 -37.14 -9.48
N GLY A 324 -15.06 -37.85 -8.46
CA GLY A 324 -15.83 -38.39 -7.33
C GLY A 324 -15.25 -37.97 -5.96
N PRO A 325 -15.95 -38.23 -4.85
CA PRO A 325 -15.47 -37.86 -3.51
C PRO A 325 -14.13 -38.54 -3.21
N GLY A 326 -13.15 -37.77 -2.72
CA GLY A 326 -11.83 -38.29 -2.38
C GLY A 326 -11.92 -39.33 -1.26
N THR A 327 -11.39 -40.53 -1.50
CA THR A 327 -11.11 -41.53 -0.46
C THR A 327 -9.79 -41.21 0.25
N GLU A 328 -9.53 -41.94 1.34
CA GLU A 328 -8.38 -41.85 2.27
C GLU A 328 -7.15 -41.09 1.73
N ILE A 329 -6.69 -40.11 2.51
CA ILE A 329 -5.56 -39.26 2.16
C ILE A 329 -4.27 -40.07 2.12
N ASN A 330 -3.57 -39.95 1.01
CA ASN A 330 -2.27 -40.52 0.83
C ASN A 330 -1.36 -39.50 0.15
N ILE A 331 -0.43 -38.96 0.93
CA ILE A 331 0.49 -37.88 0.53
C ILE A 331 1.28 -38.23 -0.75
N GLU A 332 1.55 -39.50 -0.99
CA GLU A 332 2.36 -39.95 -2.12
C GLU A 332 1.53 -40.08 -3.40
N SER A 333 0.29 -40.58 -3.32
CA SER A 333 -0.64 -40.58 -4.45
C SER A 333 -1.20 -39.19 -4.76
N ASP A 334 -1.50 -38.40 -3.72
CA ASP A 334 -2.18 -37.11 -3.85
C ASP A 334 -1.30 -36.05 -4.54
N LYS A 335 0.04 -36.18 -4.42
CA LYS A 335 1.00 -35.35 -5.17
C LYS A 335 0.86 -35.46 -6.69
N ASN A 336 0.32 -36.58 -7.18
CA ASN A 336 0.14 -36.82 -8.62
C ASN A 336 -1.25 -36.38 -9.12
N LEU A 337 -2.15 -35.97 -8.22
CA LEU A 337 -3.46 -35.47 -8.61
C LEU A 337 -3.34 -34.09 -9.26
N ARG A 338 -4.15 -33.88 -10.30
CA ARG A 338 -4.22 -32.59 -10.98
C ARG A 338 -4.83 -31.54 -10.04
N PRO A 339 -4.28 -30.32 -9.94
CA PRO A 339 -4.81 -29.31 -9.04
C PRO A 339 -6.18 -28.82 -9.51
N TRP A 340 -6.94 -28.20 -8.61
CA TRP A 340 -8.07 -27.37 -9.01
C TRP A 340 -7.56 -26.19 -9.85
N VAL A 341 -8.13 -26.04 -11.04
CA VAL A 341 -7.96 -24.85 -11.88
C VAL A 341 -9.34 -24.47 -12.38
N ILE A 342 -9.84 -23.33 -11.92
CA ILE A 342 -11.12 -22.77 -12.33
C ILE A 342 -10.92 -21.37 -12.91
N THR A 343 -11.84 -20.95 -13.77
CA THR A 343 -11.94 -19.55 -14.18
C THR A 343 -13.28 -18.96 -13.86
N PHE A 344 -13.27 -17.69 -13.45
CA PHE A 344 -14.48 -16.90 -13.32
C PHE A 344 -14.65 -16.01 -14.55
N ASP A 345 -15.85 -16.01 -15.12
CA ASP A 345 -16.27 -15.05 -16.14
C ASP A 345 -17.23 -14.04 -15.50
N ASN A 346 -17.07 -12.75 -15.83
CA ASN A 346 -17.87 -11.62 -15.32
C ASN A 346 -17.83 -11.44 -13.78
N LEU A 347 -16.73 -11.84 -13.13
CA LEU A 347 -16.56 -11.66 -11.69
C LEU A 347 -16.37 -10.20 -11.27
N LEU A 348 -15.70 -9.42 -12.11
CA LEU A 348 -15.51 -7.99 -11.93
C LEU A 348 -16.21 -7.24 -13.06
N THR A 349 -16.78 -6.08 -12.73
CA THR A 349 -17.30 -5.18 -13.75
C THR A 349 -16.16 -4.41 -14.42
N ASP A 350 -16.44 -3.78 -15.56
CA ASP A 350 -15.45 -2.95 -16.26
C ASP A 350 -15.06 -1.75 -15.39
N GLU A 351 -16.02 -1.12 -14.69
CA GLU A 351 -15.75 0.01 -13.79
C GLU A 351 -14.84 -0.39 -12.63
N GLU A 352 -15.03 -1.59 -12.08
CA GLU A 352 -14.19 -2.09 -10.99
C GLU A 352 -12.76 -2.31 -11.43
N CYS A 353 -12.59 -2.83 -12.64
CA CYS A 353 -11.28 -3.09 -13.18
C CYS A 353 -10.55 -1.79 -13.51
N ASP A 354 -11.25 -0.82 -14.10
CA ASP A 354 -10.72 0.52 -14.36
C ASP A 354 -10.23 1.19 -13.07
N ALA A 355 -11.01 1.12 -11.99
CA ALA A 355 -10.64 1.68 -10.70
C ALA A 355 -9.43 0.98 -10.08
N LEU A 356 -9.34 -0.36 -10.17
CA LEU A 356 -8.15 -1.11 -9.71
C LEU A 356 -6.92 -0.76 -10.54
N ILE A 357 -7.05 -0.64 -11.87
CA ILE A 357 -5.96 -0.23 -12.77
C ILE A 357 -5.49 1.19 -12.41
N GLN A 358 -6.42 2.12 -12.23
CA GLN A 358 -6.11 3.50 -11.83
C GLN A 358 -5.37 3.54 -10.49
N HIS A 359 -5.78 2.72 -9.50
CA HIS A 359 -5.03 2.60 -8.25
C HIS A 359 -3.61 2.11 -8.44
N GLY A 360 -3.36 1.20 -9.38
CA GLY A 360 -2.00 0.80 -9.73
C GLY A 360 -1.13 1.97 -10.21
N TYR A 361 -1.69 2.89 -11.00
CA TYR A 361 -0.99 4.10 -11.44
C TYR A 361 -0.81 5.12 -10.32
N ASP A 362 -1.83 5.35 -9.51
CA ASP A 362 -1.78 6.26 -8.36
C ASP A 362 -0.71 5.79 -7.34
N ALA A 363 -0.63 4.48 -7.09
CA ALA A 363 0.35 3.87 -6.19
C ALA A 363 1.78 3.89 -6.75
N GLY A 364 1.93 4.09 -8.07
CA GLY A 364 3.21 4.09 -8.76
C GLY A 364 3.78 2.68 -8.91
N TYR A 365 3.53 2.06 -10.05
CA TYR A 365 4.13 0.78 -10.43
C TYR A 365 5.65 0.76 -10.29
N LYS A 366 6.18 -0.29 -9.67
CA LYS A 366 7.62 -0.55 -9.53
C LYS A 366 7.99 -1.87 -10.16
N ARG A 367 9.24 -2.02 -10.57
CA ARG A 367 9.73 -3.27 -11.15
C ARG A 367 9.59 -4.40 -10.12
N SER A 368 8.92 -5.50 -10.51
CA SER A 368 8.72 -6.66 -9.65
C SER A 368 10.03 -7.29 -9.18
N GLU A 369 10.10 -7.60 -7.89
CA GLU A 369 11.24 -8.26 -7.23
C GLU A 369 10.80 -9.62 -6.68
N ASP A 370 11.72 -10.59 -6.67
CA ASP A 370 11.59 -11.85 -5.96
C ASP A 370 12.03 -11.68 -4.51
N VAL A 371 11.53 -12.57 -3.66
CA VAL A 371 11.96 -12.69 -2.26
C VAL A 371 13.43 -13.11 -2.23
N GLY A 372 14.25 -12.29 -1.56
CA GLY A 372 15.67 -12.47 -1.36
C GLY A 372 15.99 -13.30 -0.10
N LYS A 373 17.16 -13.06 0.49
CA LYS A 373 17.58 -13.78 1.70
C LYS A 373 16.70 -13.40 2.88
N ARG A 374 16.36 -14.39 3.72
CA ARG A 374 15.68 -14.14 5.00
C ARG A 374 16.66 -13.50 5.99
N ASN A 375 16.30 -12.35 6.50
CA ASN A 375 17.01 -11.61 7.52
C ASN A 375 16.76 -12.22 8.90
N PHE A 376 17.58 -11.82 9.88
CA PHE A 376 17.48 -12.33 11.25
C PHE A 376 16.11 -12.03 11.89
N ASP A 377 15.52 -10.89 11.54
CA ASP A 377 14.19 -10.48 11.96
C ASP A 377 13.06 -11.14 11.13
N GLY A 378 13.35 -12.18 10.36
CA GLY A 378 12.37 -12.86 9.54
C GLY A 378 11.85 -12.06 8.34
N THR A 379 12.25 -10.80 8.17
CA THR A 379 12.02 -10.06 6.92
C THR A 379 12.85 -10.69 5.79
N HIS A 380 12.57 -10.32 4.55
CA HIS A 380 13.35 -10.81 3.41
C HIS A 380 13.89 -9.63 2.61
N ASP A 381 15.13 -9.77 2.14
CA ASP A 381 15.67 -8.85 1.14
C ASP A 381 14.84 -8.91 -0.14
N SER A 382 14.97 -7.90 -1.00
CA SER A 382 14.34 -7.92 -2.32
C SER A 382 15.40 -8.08 -3.41
N LYS A 383 15.12 -8.92 -4.40
CA LYS A 383 16.01 -9.17 -5.54
C LYS A 383 15.23 -9.04 -6.83
N LYS A 384 15.66 -8.17 -7.75
CA LYS A 384 15.02 -8.04 -9.07
C LYS A 384 14.81 -9.40 -9.72
N SER A 385 13.55 -9.68 -10.08
CA SER A 385 13.15 -10.98 -10.58
C SER A 385 13.65 -11.19 -12.00
N LYS A 386 14.23 -12.38 -12.27
CA LYS A 386 14.61 -12.78 -13.63
C LYS A 386 13.46 -13.45 -14.39
N GLY A 387 12.52 -14.08 -13.68
CA GLY A 387 11.36 -14.75 -14.28
C GLY A 387 10.15 -13.85 -14.42
N ARG A 388 9.85 -13.05 -13.38
CA ARG A 388 8.75 -12.09 -13.37
C ARG A 388 9.26 -10.74 -13.84
N THR A 389 8.98 -10.39 -15.09
CA THR A 389 9.44 -9.14 -15.71
C THR A 389 8.45 -7.98 -15.63
N SER A 390 7.29 -8.21 -15.02
CA SER A 390 6.25 -7.20 -14.77
C SER A 390 6.66 -6.07 -13.83
N GLU A 391 5.77 -5.09 -13.74
CA GLU A 391 5.73 -4.12 -12.66
C GLU A 391 4.57 -4.45 -11.71
N ASN A 392 4.73 -4.11 -10.42
CA ASN A 392 3.72 -4.31 -9.40
C ASN A 392 3.37 -3.01 -8.66
N ALA A 393 2.13 -2.95 -8.21
CA ALA A 393 1.63 -1.99 -7.24
C ALA A 393 0.81 -2.74 -6.18
N TRP A 394 0.70 -2.17 -4.99
CA TRP A 394 -0.02 -2.79 -3.88
C TRP A 394 -1.21 -1.93 -3.48
N CYS A 395 -2.36 -2.57 -3.30
CA CYS A 395 -3.54 -1.95 -2.70
C CYS A 395 -3.70 -2.51 -1.29
N SER A 396 -3.25 -1.72 -0.30
CA SER A 396 -3.12 -2.12 1.10
C SER A 396 -3.90 -1.19 2.03
N THR A 397 -3.93 -1.52 3.31
CA THR A 397 -4.41 -0.59 4.35
C THR A 397 -3.45 0.60 4.51
N ARG A 398 -2.15 0.42 4.24
CA ARG A 398 -1.12 1.46 4.41
C ARG A 398 -1.24 2.64 3.45
N ASN A 399 -1.81 2.40 2.27
CA ASN A 399 -2.11 3.46 1.30
C ASN A 399 -3.63 3.70 1.16
N GLU A 400 -4.39 3.28 2.17
CA GLU A 400 -5.84 3.41 2.28
C GLU A 400 -6.64 2.77 1.13
N CYS A 401 -5.96 2.08 0.20
CA CYS A 401 -6.59 1.56 -0.99
C CYS A 401 -7.64 0.50 -0.65
N ARG A 402 -7.38 -0.36 0.33
CA ARG A 402 -8.36 -1.36 0.80
C ARG A 402 -9.63 -0.74 1.37
N GLY A 403 -9.58 0.50 1.85
CA GLY A 403 -10.73 1.23 2.37
C GLY A 403 -11.58 1.90 1.29
N LYS A 404 -11.06 2.03 0.06
CA LYS A 404 -11.80 2.65 -1.04
C LYS A 404 -12.94 1.74 -1.50
N THR A 405 -14.04 2.35 -1.95
CA THR A 405 -15.30 1.68 -2.29
C THR A 405 -15.11 0.47 -3.21
N VAL A 406 -14.37 0.62 -4.32
CA VAL A 406 -14.17 -0.47 -5.28
C VAL A 406 -13.30 -1.60 -4.73
N PRO A 407 -12.05 -1.37 -4.27
CA PRO A 407 -11.23 -2.44 -3.69
C PRO A 407 -11.92 -3.16 -2.53
N LYS A 408 -12.60 -2.41 -1.64
CA LYS A 408 -13.36 -3.00 -0.54
C LYS A 408 -14.45 -3.94 -1.05
N ARG A 409 -15.29 -3.48 -1.98
CA ARG A 409 -16.36 -4.29 -2.57
C ARG A 409 -15.83 -5.55 -3.25
N VAL A 410 -14.72 -5.44 -3.99
CA VAL A 410 -14.07 -6.60 -4.62
C VAL A 410 -13.58 -7.58 -3.55
N LEU A 411 -12.91 -7.11 -2.51
CA LEU A 411 -12.43 -7.96 -1.41
C LEU A 411 -13.58 -8.64 -0.66
N ASP A 412 -14.66 -7.92 -0.37
CA ASP A 412 -15.85 -8.46 0.30
C ASP A 412 -16.51 -9.55 -0.58
N ARG A 413 -16.59 -9.34 -1.89
CA ARG A 413 -17.08 -10.35 -2.85
C ARG A 413 -16.19 -11.59 -2.86
N LEU A 414 -14.86 -11.43 -2.94
CA LEU A 414 -13.93 -12.56 -2.90
C LEU A 414 -14.01 -13.32 -1.58
N SER A 415 -14.14 -12.60 -0.46
CA SER A 415 -14.31 -13.18 0.86
C SER A 415 -15.59 -14.02 0.95
N SER A 416 -16.70 -13.53 0.39
CA SER A 416 -17.97 -14.26 0.30
C SER A 416 -17.85 -15.55 -0.53
N ILE A 417 -17.24 -15.46 -1.71
CA ILE A 417 -17.04 -16.63 -2.61
C ILE A 417 -16.15 -17.68 -1.94
N MET A 418 -15.04 -17.24 -1.36
CA MET A 418 -14.06 -18.12 -0.75
C MET A 418 -14.50 -18.64 0.62
N GLY A 419 -15.43 -17.96 1.30
CA GLY A 419 -15.78 -18.24 2.69
C GLY A 419 -14.60 -18.01 3.65
N ILE A 420 -13.67 -17.12 3.28
CA ILE A 420 -12.48 -16.77 4.06
C ILE A 420 -12.54 -15.26 4.32
N PRO A 421 -12.53 -14.80 5.59
CA PRO A 421 -12.49 -13.37 5.91
C PRO A 421 -11.32 -12.67 5.19
N PHE A 422 -11.56 -11.46 4.67
CA PHE A 422 -10.52 -10.72 3.94
C PHE A 422 -9.31 -10.37 4.82
N ASP A 423 -9.45 -10.36 6.15
CA ASP A 423 -8.35 -10.16 7.13
C ASP A 423 -7.30 -11.28 7.06
N ASN A 424 -7.71 -12.46 6.57
CA ASN A 424 -6.80 -13.58 6.33
C ASN A 424 -6.18 -13.55 4.92
N SER A 425 -6.45 -12.50 4.14
CA SER A 425 -5.96 -12.34 2.77
C SER A 425 -4.83 -11.32 2.71
N GLU A 426 -3.80 -11.63 1.92
CA GLU A 426 -2.76 -10.66 1.56
C GLU A 426 -3.36 -9.41 0.91
N ASP A 427 -2.57 -8.34 0.88
CA ASP A 427 -2.93 -7.14 0.14
C ASP A 427 -3.07 -7.42 -1.35
N LEU A 428 -3.97 -6.70 -2.02
CA LEU A 428 -4.18 -6.89 -3.45
C LEU A 428 -2.93 -6.44 -4.20
N GLN A 429 -2.28 -7.40 -4.86
CA GLN A 429 -1.16 -7.12 -5.75
C GLN A 429 -1.67 -6.87 -7.17
N ILE A 430 -1.46 -5.67 -7.68
CA ILE A 430 -1.83 -5.28 -9.04
C ILE A 430 -0.59 -5.41 -9.91
N LEU A 431 -0.64 -6.27 -10.93
CA LEU A 431 0.48 -6.54 -11.84
C LEU A 431 0.21 -5.92 -13.20
N LYS A 432 1.23 -5.27 -13.76
CA LYS A 432 1.19 -4.70 -15.12
C LYS A 432 2.28 -5.35 -15.98
N TYR A 433 1.87 -5.83 -17.15
CA TYR A 433 2.74 -6.41 -18.16
C TYR A 433 2.66 -5.56 -19.43
N GLU A 434 3.78 -5.01 -19.85
CA GLU A 434 3.94 -4.38 -21.17
C GLU A 434 4.39 -5.44 -22.19
N THR A 435 4.32 -5.11 -23.49
CA THR A 435 4.74 -6.04 -24.55
C THR A 435 6.18 -6.52 -24.33
N GLY A 436 6.38 -7.85 -24.36
CA GLY A 436 7.68 -8.48 -24.13
C GLY A 436 7.96 -8.85 -22.66
N GLN A 437 7.06 -8.54 -21.72
CA GLN A 437 7.14 -9.00 -20.32
C GLN A 437 6.38 -10.31 -20.09
N CYS A 438 6.77 -11.06 -19.07
CA CYS A 438 6.29 -12.39 -18.72
C CYS A 438 6.35 -12.64 -17.20
N THR A 439 5.68 -13.70 -16.76
CA THR A 439 5.76 -14.23 -15.39
C THR A 439 6.02 -15.72 -15.36
#